data_AF-A0A6P0DTG2-F1
#
_entry.id   AF-A0A6P0DTG2-F1
#
_cell.length_a   1.000
_cell.length_b   1.000
_cell.length_c   1.000
_cell.angle_alpha   90.00
_cell.angle_beta   90.00
_cell.angle_gamma   90.00
#
_symmetry.space_group_name_H-M   'P 1'
#
loop_
_entity.id
_entity.type
_entity.pdbx_description
1 polymer ?
#
loop_
_entity_poly.entity_id
_entity_poly.type
_entity_poly.pdbx_seq_one_letter_code
_entity_poly.pdbx_strand_id
1 'polypeptide(L)' 'VAIAPGKSFHTADQGWTPAMRISLGSTTESELRTGLGIVASLAQGNPEELLLAI' A
#
# COMPACT_ATOMS: atom_id res chain seq x y z
N VAL A 1 -0.80 7.05 -4.41
CA VAL A 1 -1.95 6.11 -4.27
C VAL A 1 -2.44 6.10 -2.83
N ALA A 2 -3.75 5.95 -2.61
CA ALA A 2 -4.29 5.78 -1.26
C ALA A 2 -4.24 4.31 -0.83
N ILE A 3 -3.70 4.05 0.36
CA ILE A 3 -3.55 2.70 0.93
C ILE A 3 -4.22 2.61 2.30
N ALA A 4 -4.73 1.43 2.62
CA ALA A 4 -5.29 1.14 3.95
C ALA A 4 -4.86 -0.27 4.39
N PRO A 5 -4.57 -0.47 5.70
CA PRO A 5 -4.12 -1.76 6.18
C PRO A 5 -5.27 -2.78 6.13
N GLY A 6 -4.97 -4.01 5.73
CA GLY A 6 -5.97 -5.08 5.58
C GLY A 6 -6.73 -5.38 6.87
N LYS A 7 -6.10 -5.16 8.04
CA LYS A 7 -6.74 -5.29 9.36
C LYS A 7 -8.00 -4.42 9.51
N SER A 8 -8.10 -3.29 8.81
CA SER A 8 -9.28 -2.42 8.85
C SER A 8 -10.50 -3.01 8.13
N PHE A 9 -10.31 -4.05 7.32
CA PHE A 9 -11.36 -4.72 6.55
C PHE A 9 -11.52 -6.19 6.95
N HIS A 10 -10.91 -6.58 8.06
CA HIS A 10 -10.95 -7.95 8.53
C HIS A 10 -12.32 -8.26 9.15
N THR A 11 -12.93 -9.37 8.73
CA THR A 11 -14.29 -9.77 9.15
C THR A 11 -14.35 -11.11 9.87
N ALA A 12 -13.26 -11.88 9.91
CA ALA A 12 -13.20 -13.18 10.57
C ALA A 12 -11.77 -13.56 10.97
N ASP A 13 -11.56 -13.88 12.25
CA ASP A 13 -10.22 -14.06 12.85
C ASP A 13 -9.43 -15.29 12.34
N GLN A 14 -10.07 -16.25 11.68
CA GLN A 14 -9.40 -17.43 11.12
C GLN A 14 -8.80 -17.15 9.74
N GLY A 15 -7.56 -17.61 9.53
CA GLY A 15 -6.89 -17.56 8.23
C GLY A 15 -6.36 -16.19 7.84
N TRP A 16 -6.09 -15.31 8.81
CA TRP A 16 -5.55 -13.98 8.53
C TRP A 16 -4.15 -14.04 7.91
N THR A 17 -4.00 -13.34 6.79
CA THR A 17 -2.71 -13.05 6.17
C THR A 17 -2.49 -11.53 6.14
N PRO A 18 -1.26 -11.03 6.35
CA PRO A 18 -0.95 -9.63 6.18
C PRO A 18 -1.33 -9.17 4.77
N ALA A 19 -2.17 -8.13 4.69
CA ALA A 19 -2.64 -7.57 3.43
C ALA A 19 -2.81 -6.06 3.53
N MET A 20 -2.92 -5.40 2.38
CA MET A 20 -3.26 -3.99 2.25
C MET A 20 -4.26 -3.79 1.11
N ARG A 21 -5.12 -2.80 1.23
CA ARG A 21 -6.04 -2.37 0.17
C ARG A 21 -5.47 -1.14 -0.52
N ILE A 22 -5.46 -1.16 -1.84
CA ILE A 22 -5.05 -0.02 -2.68
C ILE A 22 -6.30 0.51 -3.38
N SER A 23 -6.55 1.81 -3.26
CA SER A 23 -7.64 2.46 -3.99
C SER A 23 -7.27 2.59 -5.47
N LEU A 24 -8.20 2.21 -6.34
CA LEU A 24 -8.13 2.44 -7.79
C LEU A 24 -9.10 3.56 -8.18
N GLY A 25 -8.81 4.25 -9.28
CA GLY A 25 -9.66 5.31 -9.84
C GLY A 25 -9.59 6.67 -9.11
N SER A 26 -8.79 6.77 -8.05
CA SER A 26 -8.55 8.02 -7.30
C SER A 26 -7.28 8.76 -7.72
N THR A 27 -6.49 8.18 -8.63
CA THR A 27 -5.25 8.74 -9.16
C THR A 27 -5.19 8.52 -10.67
N THR A 28 -4.32 9.26 -11.36
CA THR A 28 -3.95 8.96 -12.75
C THR A 28 -3.22 7.61 -12.84
N GLU A 29 -3.10 7.06 -14.06
CA GLU A 29 -2.32 5.83 -14.29
C GLU A 29 -0.85 6.00 -13.88
N SER A 30 -0.25 7.14 -14.21
CA SER A 30 1.16 7.43 -13.88
C SER A 30 1.38 7.43 -12.36
N GLU A 31 0.52 8.13 -11.61
CA GLU A 31 0.58 8.15 -10.14
C GLU A 31 0.31 6.78 -9.53
N LEU A 32 -0.59 5.98 -10.13
CA LEU A 32 -0.84 4.60 -9.72
C LEU A 32 0.41 3.74 -9.90
N ARG A 33 1.02 3.80 -11.08
CA ARG A 33 2.25 3.06 -11.41
C ARG A 33 3.40 3.43 -10.49
N THR A 34 3.64 4.72 -10.27
CA THR A 34 4.66 5.21 -9.34
C THR A 34 4.39 4.72 -7.92
N GLY A 35 3.16 4.87 -7.43
CA GLY A 35 2.79 4.40 -6.09
C GLY A 35 2.94 2.90 -5.89
N LEU A 36 2.61 2.09 -6.90
CA LEU A 36 2.82 0.64 -6.87
C LEU A 36 4.32 0.28 -6.86
N GLY A 37 5.15 1.02 -7.58
CA GLY A 37 6.62 0.86 -7.54
C GLY A 37 7.18 1.07 -6.13
N ILE A 38 6.76 2.14 -5.47
CA ILE A 38 7.14 2.45 -4.07
C ILE A 38 6.74 1.29 -3.14
N VAL A 39 5.48 0.85 -3.21
CA VAL A 39 4.98 -0.27 -2.38
C VAL A 39 5.77 -1.55 -2.62
N ALA A 40 6.09 -1.87 -3.88
CA ALA A 40 6.89 -3.05 -4.22
C ALA A 40 8.32 -2.95 -3.67
N SER A 41 8.95 -1.78 -3.76
CA SER A 41 10.29 -1.54 -3.18
C SER A 41 10.30 -1.77 -1.67
N LEU A 42 9.32 -1.18 -0.96
CA LEU A 42 9.18 -1.34 0.49
C LEU A 42 8.92 -2.81 0.89
N ALA A 43 8.09 -3.53 0.13
CA ALA A 43 7.81 -4.95 0.38
C ALA A 43 9.04 -5.85 0.18
N GLN A 44 10.00 -5.43 -0.65
CA GLN A 44 11.27 -6.14 -0.87
C GLN A 44 12.34 -5.79 0.17
N GLY A 45 12.03 -4.96 1.18
CA GLY A 45 12.99 -4.56 2.20
C GLY A 45 14.01 -3.53 1.70
N ASN A 46 13.69 -2.82 0.61
CA ASN A 46 14.40 -1.63 0.16
C ASN A 46 13.67 -0.41 0.72
N PRO A 47 13.98 0.04 1.95
CA PRO A 47 13.34 1.24 2.50
C PRO A 47 13.65 2.41 1.58
N GLU A 48 12.62 2.98 0.95
CA GLU A 48 12.76 4.33 0.40
C GLU A 48 13.08 5.26 1.57
N GLU A 49 13.98 6.23 1.37
CA GLU A 49 14.16 7.28 2.36
C GLU A 49 12.79 7.90 2.62
N LEU A 50 12.33 7.76 3.87
CA LEU A 50 11.15 8.42 4.37
C LEU A 50 11.37 9.93 4.22
N LEU A 51 11.02 10.48 3.06
CA LEU A 51 10.70 11.89 2.90
C LEU A 51 9.36 12.13 3.61
N LEU A 52 9.40 12.02 4.95
CA LEU A 52 8.42 12.64 5.81
C LEU A 52 8.62 14.15 5.65
N ALA A 53 7.93 14.73 4.66
CA ALA A 53 7.52 16.12 4.73
C ALA A 53 6.50 16.20 5.87
N ILE A 54 6.99 16.57 7.06
CA ILE A 54 6.16 17.08 8.16
C ILE A 54 5.99 18.57 7.95
#